data_AF-A0A2J8V786-F1
#
_entry.id   AF-A0A2J8V786-F1
#
_cell.length_a   1.000
_cell.length_b   1.000
_cell.length_c   1.000
_cell.angle_alpha   90.00
_cell.angle_beta   90.00
_cell.angle_gamma   90.00
#
_symmetry.space_group_name_H-M   'P 1'
#
loop_
_entity.id
_entity.type
_entity.pdbx_description
1 polymer ?
#
loop_
_entity_poly.entity_id
_entity_poly.type
_entity_poly.pdbx_seq_one_letter_code
_entity_poly.pdbx_strand_id
1 'polypeptide(L)'
;ISPGVVKVDYGDVSVRKTLRENLKCKPFSWYLENIYPDSQIPRRYYSLGEVFSYTADKEIRTDDLCLDVSRLNGPVIMLKCHHMRGNQLWEYDAERLTLRHVNSNQCLDEPSEEDKMVPTMQDCSGSRSQQWLLRNMTLGT
;
A
#
# COMPACT_ATOMS: atom_id res chain seq x y z
N ILE A 1 5.98 7.60 0.59
CA ILE A 1 6.35 8.81 -0.20
C ILE A 1 5.15 9.14 -1.05
N SER A 2 4.64 10.38 -1.04
CA SER A 2 3.50 10.73 -1.90
C SER A 2 3.89 10.52 -3.38
N PRO A 3 3.16 9.68 -4.15
CA PRO A 3 3.54 9.33 -5.53
C PRO A 3 3.70 10.55 -6.45
N GLY A 4 2.95 11.62 -6.19
CA GLY A 4 3.05 12.86 -6.95
C GLY A 4 4.40 13.58 -6.79
N VAL A 5 5.07 13.44 -5.65
CA VAL A 5 6.31 14.17 -5.34
C VAL A 5 7.50 13.61 -6.10
N VAL A 6 7.48 12.32 -6.46
CA VAL A 6 8.59 11.67 -7.20
C VAL A 6 8.75 12.25 -8.61
N LYS A 7 7.69 12.85 -9.17
CA LYS A 7 7.66 13.39 -10.53
C LYS A 7 7.91 14.90 -10.60
N VAL A 8 8.08 15.58 -9.46
CA VAL A 8 8.27 17.03 -9.42
C VAL A 8 9.76 17.34 -9.51
N ASP A 9 10.13 18.20 -10.47
CA ASP A 9 11.46 18.78 -10.50
C ASP A 9 11.62 19.75 -9.32
N TYR A 10 12.60 19.48 -8.46
CA TYR A 10 12.90 20.28 -7.28
C TYR A 10 14.13 21.18 -7.46
N GLY A 11 14.74 21.19 -8.66
CA GLY A 11 15.92 21.98 -8.98
C GLY A 11 17.20 21.54 -8.27
N ASP A 12 18.23 22.39 -8.34
CA ASP A 12 19.53 22.10 -7.72
C ASP A 12 19.51 22.36 -6.20
N VAL A 13 19.98 21.37 -5.44
CA VAL A 13 20.08 21.39 -3.98
C VAL A 13 21.53 21.34 -3.48
N SER A 14 22.52 21.46 -4.37
CA SER A 14 23.94 21.33 -4.04
C SER A 14 24.39 22.32 -2.95
N VAL A 15 24.00 23.59 -3.08
CA VAL A 15 24.32 24.63 -2.08
C VAL A 15 23.83 24.26 -0.67
N ARG A 16 22.61 23.71 -0.56
CA ARG A 16 22.02 23.30 0.73
C ARG A 16 22.72 22.07 1.32
N LYS A 17 23.14 21.13 0.47
CA LYS A 17 23.93 19.95 0.90
C LYS A 17 25.30 20.37 1.41
N THR A 18 26.03 21.21 0.67
CA THR A 18 27.33 21.73 1.11
C THR A 18 27.22 22.52 2.42
N LEU A 19 26.17 23.34 2.58
CA LEU A 19 25.93 24.05 3.84
C LEU A 19 25.75 23.09 5.02
N ARG A 20 24.98 22.00 4.84
CA ARG A 20 24.77 20.98 5.89
C ARG A 20 26.08 20.30 6.31
N GLU A 21 26.96 20.01 5.35
CA GLU A 21 28.27 19.41 5.59
C GLU A 21 29.20 20.38 6.33
N ASN A 22 29.29 21.63 5.88
CA ASN A 22 30.11 22.67 6.48
C ASN A 22 29.72 22.94 7.94
N LEU A 23 28.42 22.93 8.24
CA LEU A 23 27.88 23.12 9.59
C LEU A 23 27.96 21.85 10.46
N LYS A 24 28.41 20.71 9.91
CA LYS A 24 28.53 19.43 10.62
C LYS A 24 27.21 19.00 11.28
N CYS A 25 26.09 19.20 10.58
CA CYS A 25 24.76 18.90 11.11
C CYS A 25 24.60 17.40 11.45
N LYS A 26 23.84 17.11 12.52
CA LYS A 26 23.44 15.75 12.86
C LYS A 26 22.47 15.16 11.81
N PRO A 27 22.40 13.82 11.65
CA PRO A 27 21.44 13.20 10.76
C PRO A 27 20.00 13.40 11.24
N PHE A 28 19.03 13.24 10.33
CA PHE A 28 17.61 13.39 10.68
C PHE A 28 17.13 12.32 11.67
N SER A 29 17.73 11.13 11.70
CA SER A 29 17.48 10.12 12.73
C SER A 29 17.77 10.64 14.13
N TRP A 30 18.89 11.34 14.32
CA TRP A 30 19.24 11.96 15.60
C TRP A 30 18.19 12.99 16.05
N TYR A 31 17.63 13.76 15.11
CA TYR A 31 16.56 14.72 15.40
C TYR A 31 15.28 14.01 15.89
N LEU A 32 14.85 12.94 15.21
CA LEU A 32 13.69 12.15 15.65
C LEU A 32 13.93 11.44 16.99
N GLU A 33 15.17 11.10 17.30
CA GLU A 33 15.51 10.46 18.58
C GLU A 33 15.60 11.44 19.76
N ASN A 34 16.09 12.66 19.54
CA ASN A 34 16.50 13.56 20.61
C ASN A 34 15.70 14.86 20.70
N ILE A 35 15.09 15.30 19.59
CA ILE A 35 14.37 16.59 19.52
C ILE A 35 12.85 16.36 19.38
N TYR A 36 12.43 15.37 18.59
CA TYR A 36 11.02 15.06 18.39
C TYR A 36 10.70 13.56 18.55
N PRO A 37 10.84 13.02 19.78
CA PRO A 37 10.69 11.59 20.06
C PRO A 37 9.27 11.03 19.90
N ASP A 38 8.24 11.89 20.02
CA ASP A 38 6.82 11.51 19.93
C ASP A 38 6.26 11.55 18.50
N SER A 39 7.13 11.77 17.51
CA SER A 39 6.72 11.78 16.10
C SER A 39 6.13 10.43 15.69
N GLN A 40 5.02 10.46 14.94
CA GLN A 40 4.38 9.26 14.36
C GLN A 40 5.23 8.63 13.24
N ILE A 41 6.35 9.25 12.88
CA ILE A 41 7.26 8.77 11.85
C ILE A 41 8.12 7.63 12.43
N PRO A 42 8.10 6.42 11.83
CA PRO A 42 8.90 5.30 12.32
C PRO A 42 10.41 5.61 12.29
N ARG A 43 11.12 5.30 13.38
CA ARG A 43 12.58 5.52 13.49
C ARG A 43 13.39 4.68 12.49
N ARG A 44 12.85 3.53 12.07
CA ARG A 44 13.36 2.69 10.97
C ARG A 44 12.24 2.52 9.95
N TYR A 45 12.42 3.10 8.77
CA TYR A 45 11.45 3.04 7.70
C TYR A 45 11.52 1.69 6.98
N TYR A 46 10.47 0.87 7.11
CA TYR A 46 10.27 -0.32 6.26
C TYR A 46 9.25 -0.05 5.16
N SER A 47 8.22 0.75 5.45
CA SER A 47 7.21 1.21 4.49
C SER A 47 6.60 2.54 4.96
N LEU A 48 6.06 3.32 4.01
CA LEU A 48 5.33 4.55 4.28
C LEU A 48 4.02 4.51 3.47
N GLY A 49 2.89 4.50 4.16
CA GLY A 49 1.55 4.40 3.57
C GLY A 49 0.64 3.49 4.39
N GLU A 50 -0.55 3.22 3.88
CA GLU A 50 -1.45 2.20 4.43
C GLU A 50 -0.83 0.81 4.27
N VAL A 51 -0.97 -0.01 5.30
CA VAL A 51 -0.40 -1.36 5.35
C VAL A 51 -1.53 -2.37 5.33
N PHE A 52 -1.49 -3.25 4.34
CA PHE A 52 -2.44 -4.35 4.24
C PHE A 52 -1.73 -5.69 4.50
N SER A 53 -2.45 -6.61 5.13
CA SER A 53 -2.03 -7.99 5.38
C SER A 53 -2.90 -8.94 4.58
N TYR A 54 -2.28 -9.83 3.82
CA TYR A 54 -2.96 -11.00 3.27
C TYR A 54 -2.84 -12.16 4.27
N THR A 55 -3.97 -12.61 4.80
CA THR A 55 -4.03 -13.53 5.93
C THR A 55 -4.12 -15.00 5.49
N ALA A 56 -3.91 -15.93 6.42
CA ALA A 56 -4.08 -17.37 6.18
C ALA A 56 -5.53 -17.74 5.80
N ASP A 57 -6.51 -16.97 6.26
CA ASP A 57 -7.93 -17.10 5.88
C ASP A 57 -8.26 -16.49 4.51
N LYS A 58 -7.22 -16.00 3.83
CA LYS A 58 -7.27 -15.34 2.51
C LYS A 58 -8.13 -14.07 2.47
N GLU A 59 -8.12 -13.33 3.56
CA GLU A 59 -8.64 -11.96 3.66
C GLU A 59 -7.50 -10.95 3.40
N ILE A 60 -7.80 -9.84 2.73
CA ILE A 60 -6.90 -8.67 2.62
C ILE A 60 -7.35 -7.63 3.65
N ARG A 61 -6.48 -7.32 4.61
CA ARG A 61 -6.87 -6.64 5.85
C ARG A 61 -6.02 -5.43 6.21
N THR A 62 -6.65 -4.40 6.77
CA THR A 62 -5.99 -3.34 7.55
C THR A 62 -6.82 -3.14 8.81
N ASP A 63 -6.19 -3.17 9.98
CA ASP A 63 -6.86 -3.18 11.28
C ASP A 63 -8.00 -4.25 11.39
N ASP A 64 -9.24 -3.83 11.64
CA ASP A 64 -10.44 -4.68 11.69
C ASP A 64 -11.27 -4.67 10.40
N LEU A 65 -10.73 -4.07 9.33
CA LEU A 65 -11.37 -3.96 8.02
C LEU A 65 -10.78 -4.95 7.01
N CYS A 66 -11.65 -5.54 6.20
CA CYS A 66 -11.40 -6.50 5.13
C CYS A 66 -11.84 -5.92 3.79
N LEU A 67 -11.06 -6.20 2.73
CA LEU A 67 -11.44 -5.88 1.36
C LEU A 67 -12.63 -6.74 0.92
N ASP A 68 -13.71 -6.09 0.52
CA ASP A 68 -15.02 -6.69 0.31
C ASP A 68 -15.59 -6.32 -1.08
N VAL A 69 -16.17 -7.31 -1.75
CA VAL A 69 -16.79 -7.17 -3.08
C VAL A 69 -18.31 -7.23 -2.98
N SER A 70 -18.97 -6.08 -3.10
CA SER A 70 -20.43 -6.00 -3.03
C SER A 70 -21.15 -6.29 -4.35
N ARG A 71 -20.47 -6.13 -5.51
CA ARG A 71 -21.05 -6.39 -6.83
C ARG A 71 -19.97 -6.66 -7.88
N LEU A 72 -20.36 -7.34 -8.96
CA LEU A 72 -19.51 -7.57 -10.14
C LEU A 72 -19.18 -6.24 -10.82
N ASN A 73 -17.97 -6.14 -11.40
CA ASN A 73 -17.50 -4.95 -12.12
C ASN A 73 -17.62 -3.63 -11.33
N GLY A 74 -17.64 -3.72 -10.00
CA GLY A 74 -17.85 -2.60 -9.09
C GLY A 74 -16.57 -2.18 -8.37
N PRO A 75 -16.61 -1.03 -7.68
CA PRO A 75 -15.56 -0.68 -6.74
C PRO A 75 -15.50 -1.69 -5.60
N VAL A 76 -14.30 -1.93 -5.09
CA VAL A 76 -14.12 -2.67 -3.84
C VAL A 76 -14.24 -1.73 -2.65
N ILE A 77 -14.70 -2.25 -1.51
CA ILE A 77 -14.92 -1.47 -0.30
C ILE A 77 -14.23 -2.12 0.89
N MET A 78 -13.91 -1.32 1.91
CA MET A 78 -13.39 -1.82 3.18
C MET A 78 -14.55 -1.92 4.17
N LEU A 79 -14.87 -3.14 4.61
CA LEU A 79 -15.90 -3.41 5.62
C LEU A 79 -15.31 -4.19 6.77
N LYS A 80 -16.00 -4.20 7.92
CA LYS A 80 -15.56 -5.00 9.07
C LYS A 80 -15.37 -6.47 8.66
N CYS A 81 -14.24 -7.03 9.04
CA CYS A 81 -13.98 -8.45 8.85
C CYS A 81 -15.02 -9.28 9.62
N HIS A 82 -15.74 -10.14 8.92
CA HIS A 82 -16.73 -11.02 9.53
C HIS A 82 -16.28 -12.49 9.56
N HIS A 83 -15.16 -12.85 8.92
CA HIS A 83 -14.55 -14.19 8.95
C HIS A 83 -15.44 -15.32 8.43
N MET A 84 -16.47 -14.99 7.65
CA MET A 84 -17.38 -15.96 7.03
C MET A 84 -17.01 -16.25 5.57
N ARG A 85 -15.82 -15.81 5.13
CA ARG A 85 -15.37 -15.88 3.74
C ARG A 85 -16.34 -15.10 2.83
N GLY A 86 -16.86 -15.72 1.77
CA GLY A 86 -17.85 -15.08 0.92
C GLY A 86 -17.25 -13.94 0.11
N ASN A 87 -17.88 -12.77 0.17
CA ASN A 87 -17.48 -11.53 -0.50
C ASN A 87 -16.16 -10.92 0.02
N GLN A 88 -15.57 -11.47 1.08
CA GLN A 88 -14.25 -11.09 1.61
C GLN A 88 -13.15 -12.12 1.32
N LEU A 89 -13.44 -13.13 0.50
CA LEU A 89 -12.50 -14.22 0.19
C LEU A 89 -11.72 -13.96 -1.12
N TRP A 90 -10.40 -13.89 -1.00
CA TRP A 90 -9.49 -13.64 -2.10
C TRP A 90 -8.56 -14.83 -2.34
N GLU A 91 -7.96 -14.89 -3.53
CA GLU A 91 -6.87 -15.81 -3.85
C GLU A 91 -5.74 -14.99 -4.45
N TYR A 92 -4.56 -15.08 -3.86
CA TYR A 92 -3.36 -14.48 -4.44
C TYR A 92 -2.61 -15.51 -5.29
N ASP A 93 -2.44 -15.20 -6.58
CA ASP A 93 -1.56 -15.94 -7.48
C ASP A 93 -0.20 -15.25 -7.53
N ALA A 94 0.82 -15.87 -6.93
CA ALA A 94 2.17 -15.31 -6.87
C ALA A 94 2.94 -15.40 -8.21
N GLU A 95 2.51 -16.24 -9.15
CA GLU A 95 3.13 -16.33 -10.48
C GLU A 95 2.59 -15.21 -11.39
N ARG A 96 1.28 -14.96 -11.33
CA ARG A 96 0.60 -13.93 -12.12
C ARG A 96 0.53 -12.58 -11.42
N LEU A 97 0.87 -12.54 -10.13
CA LEU A 97 0.73 -11.38 -9.24
C LEU A 97 -0.72 -10.88 -9.17
N THR A 98 -1.73 -11.75 -9.27
CA THR A 98 -3.14 -11.32 -9.29
C THR A 98 -3.84 -11.60 -7.98
N LEU A 99 -4.74 -10.70 -7.59
CA LEU A 99 -5.69 -10.90 -6.49
C LEU A 99 -7.06 -11.20 -7.09
N ARG A 100 -7.46 -12.47 -7.07
CA ARG A 100 -8.74 -12.92 -7.61
C ARG A 100 -9.76 -13.05 -6.50
N HIS A 101 -10.91 -12.42 -6.65
CA HIS A 101 -12.05 -12.64 -5.77
C HIS A 101 -12.68 -14.00 -6.08
N VAL A 102 -12.75 -14.88 -5.08
CA VAL A 102 -13.03 -16.31 -5.30
C VAL A 102 -14.43 -16.55 -5.84
N ASN A 103 -15.43 -15.81 -5.36
CA ASN A 103 -16.83 -16.07 -5.72
C ASN A 103 -17.22 -15.53 -7.11
N SER A 104 -16.60 -14.43 -7.55
CA SER A 104 -16.90 -13.84 -8.86
C SER A 104 -15.96 -14.30 -9.97
N ASN A 105 -14.80 -14.89 -9.61
CA ASN A 105 -13.69 -15.13 -10.54
C ASN A 105 -13.17 -13.88 -11.25
N GLN A 106 -13.39 -12.70 -10.66
CA GLN A 106 -12.87 -11.43 -11.14
C GLN A 106 -11.61 -11.05 -10.38
N CYS A 107 -10.76 -10.23 -11.00
CA CYS A 107 -9.51 -9.77 -10.45
C CYS A 107 -9.65 -8.34 -9.95
N LEU A 108 -8.90 -8.01 -8.89
CA LEU A 108 -8.70 -6.63 -8.46
C LEU A 108 -7.90 -5.90 -9.54
N ASP A 109 -8.45 -4.79 -10.02
CA ASP A 109 -7.88 -3.94 -11.05
C ASP A 109 -7.60 -2.54 -10.48
N GLU A 110 -6.77 -1.77 -11.18
CA GLU A 110 -6.51 -0.39 -10.82
C GLU A 110 -7.81 0.45 -10.87
N PRO A 111 -7.83 1.63 -10.22
CA PRO A 111 -8.99 2.52 -10.28
C PRO A 111 -9.39 2.83 -11.72
N SER A 112 -10.69 2.85 -11.99
CA SER A 112 -11.20 3.13 -13.34
C SER A 112 -11.07 4.61 -13.68
N GLU A 113 -11.31 4.97 -14.95
CA GLU A 113 -11.28 6.38 -15.34
C GLU A 113 -12.43 7.19 -14.73
N GLU A 114 -13.55 6.53 -14.41
CA GLU A 114 -14.70 7.14 -13.75
C GLU A 114 -14.45 7.44 -12.27
N ASP A 115 -13.72 6.57 -11.57
CA ASP A 115 -13.29 6.76 -10.18
C ASP A 115 -11.82 6.41 -10.01
N LYS A 116 -10.98 7.45 -10.00
CA LYS A 116 -9.52 7.34 -9.89
C LYS A 116 -9.02 7.06 -8.48
N MET A 117 -9.91 6.99 -7.48
CA MET A 117 -9.53 6.83 -6.08
C MET A 117 -9.67 5.40 -5.59
N VAL A 118 -10.63 4.63 -6.13
CA VAL A 118 -10.99 3.32 -5.60
C VAL A 118 -10.72 2.23 -6.64
N PRO A 119 -9.98 1.16 -6.31
CA PRO A 119 -9.78 0.04 -7.22
C PRO A 119 -11.10 -0.67 -7.52
N THR A 120 -11.13 -1.41 -8.63
CA THR A 120 -12.37 -2.02 -9.14
C THR A 120 -12.20 -3.50 -9.40
N MET A 121 -13.30 -4.23 -9.46
CA MET A 121 -13.30 -5.59 -9.97
C MET A 121 -13.42 -5.58 -11.49
N GLN A 122 -12.65 -6.42 -12.17
CA GLN A 122 -12.74 -6.64 -13.61
C GLN A 122 -12.49 -8.10 -13.96
N ASP A 123 -12.87 -8.51 -15.16
CA ASP A 123 -12.50 -9.82 -15.68
C ASP A 123 -10.97 -9.97 -15.71
N CYS A 124 -10.49 -11.14 -15.29
CA CYS A 124 -9.06 -11.38 -15.17
C CYS A 124 -8.41 -11.38 -16.56
N SER A 125 -7.67 -10.32 -16.87
CA SER A 125 -7.07 -10.08 -18.19
C SER A 125 -5.58 -10.39 -18.23
N GLY A 126 -4.92 -10.45 -17.07
CA GLY A 126 -3.46 -10.55 -16.98
C GLY A 126 -2.73 -9.25 -17.35
N SER A 127 -3.46 -8.14 -17.49
CA SER A 127 -2.90 -6.80 -17.68
C SER A 127 -2.00 -6.41 -16.51
N ARG A 128 -1.13 -5.41 -16.74
CA ARG A 128 -0.33 -4.82 -15.66
C ARG A 128 -1.18 -4.12 -14.59
N SER A 129 -2.37 -3.65 -14.95
CA SER A 129 -3.29 -2.98 -14.02
C SER A 129 -3.86 -3.94 -12.96
N GLN A 130 -3.83 -5.25 -13.20
CA GLN A 130 -4.26 -6.29 -12.27
C GLN A 130 -3.10 -6.95 -11.51
N GLN A 131 -1.87 -6.43 -11.62
CA GLN A 131 -0.69 -7.01 -10.99
C GLN A 131 -0.36 -6.30 -9.67
N TRP A 132 -0.46 -7.06 -8.57
CA TRP A 132 -0.24 -6.62 -7.19
C TRP A 132 0.91 -7.42 -6.56
N LEU A 133 1.99 -6.73 -6.19
CA LEU A 133 3.14 -7.34 -5.54
C LEU A 133 2.99 -7.28 -4.01
N LEU A 134 2.75 -8.43 -3.38
CA LEU A 134 2.75 -8.54 -1.93
C LEU A 134 4.19 -8.73 -1.42
N ARG A 135 4.61 -7.87 -0.49
CA ARG A 135 5.93 -7.95 0.13
C ARG A 135 5.79 -8.22 1.61
N ASN A 136 6.48 -9.26 2.08
CA ASN A 136 6.58 -9.51 3.50
C ASN A 136 7.34 -8.37 4.17
N MET A 137 6.70 -7.73 5.15
CA MET A 137 7.38 -6.80 6.04
C MET A 137 7.81 -7.57 7.28
N THR A 138 9.09 -7.88 7.37
CA THR A 138 9.68 -8.30 8.64
C THR A 138 9.80 -7.08 9.54
N LEU A 139 8.88 -6.96 10.50
CA LEU A 139 9.07 -6.06 11.63
C LEU A 139 10.24 -6.65 12.43
N GLY A 140 11.42 -6.05 12.29
CA GLY A 140 12.59 -6.45 13.07
C GLY A 140 12.26 -6.35 14.56
N THR A 141 12.41 -7.46 15.27
CA THR A 141 12.39 -7.53 16.75
C THR A 141 13.52 -6.71 17.34
#